data_AF-A0A2T1GLF7-F1
#
_entry.id   AF-A0A2T1GLF7-F1
#
_cell.length_a   1.000
_cell.length_b   1.000
_cell.length_c   1.000
_cell.angle_alpha   90.00
_cell.angle_beta   90.00
_cell.angle_gamma   90.00
#
_symmetry.space_group_name_H-M   'P 1'
#
loop_
_entity.id
_entity.type
_entity.pdbx_description
1 polymer ?
#
loop_
_entity_poly.entity_id
_entity_poly.type
_entity_poly.pdbx_seq_one_letter_code
_entity_poly.pdbx_strand_id
1 'polypeptide(L)'
;MLTNEDPSIPDNLHQLAIELGQPLDPATIDRIYQHAKDLLSHISAAPVTLARVAGVLLVYHIQNPEAEELKWFNAQIEQCVDDEEVEESIESLHRLDGL
;
A
#
# COMPACT_ATOMS: atom_id res chain seq x y z
N MET A 1 -10.90 -25.38 -18.46
CA MET A 1 -9.74 -24.83 -17.72
C MET A 1 -10.18 -23.48 -17.22
N LEU A 2 -10.49 -23.36 -15.93
CA LEU A 2 -10.78 -22.06 -15.30
C LEU A 2 -9.42 -21.40 -15.09
N THR A 3 -9.16 -20.30 -15.80
CA THR A 3 -8.05 -19.40 -15.55
C THR A 3 -8.29 -18.78 -14.18
N ASN A 4 -7.70 -19.37 -13.15
CA ASN A 4 -7.43 -18.66 -11.90
C ASN A 4 -6.27 -17.70 -12.22
N GLU A 5 -6.57 -16.62 -12.93
CA GLU A 5 -5.68 -15.48 -13.02
C GLU A 5 -5.81 -14.79 -11.67
N ASP A 6 -4.86 -15.04 -10.77
CA ASP A 6 -4.70 -14.21 -9.59
C ASP A 6 -4.54 -12.75 -10.08
N PRO A 7 -5.49 -11.87 -9.75
CA PRO A 7 -5.44 -10.49 -10.23
C PRO A 7 -4.14 -9.83 -9.78
N SER A 8 -3.53 -9.05 -10.68
CA SER A 8 -2.29 -8.35 -10.37
C SER A 8 -2.51 -7.36 -9.21
N ILE A 9 -1.44 -7.00 -8.49
CA ILE A 9 -1.54 -6.00 -7.40
C ILE A 9 -2.20 -4.70 -7.88
N PRO A 10 -1.84 -4.11 -9.04
CA PRO A 10 -2.55 -2.95 -9.60
C PRO A 10 -4.05 -3.18 -9.83
N ASP A 11 -4.46 -4.33 -10.35
CA ASP A 11 -5.89 -4.63 -10.56
C ASP A 11 -6.65 -4.68 -9.22
N ASN A 12 -6.03 -5.27 -8.20
CA ASN A 12 -6.58 -5.30 -6.84
C ASN A 12 -6.70 -3.90 -6.23
N LEU A 13 -5.69 -3.04 -6.41
CA LEU A 13 -5.76 -1.65 -5.95
C LEU A 13 -6.88 -0.88 -6.65
N HIS A 14 -7.04 -1.10 -7.96
CA HIS A 14 -8.10 -0.45 -8.73
C HIS A 14 -9.50 -0.91 -8.27
N GLN A 15 -9.69 -2.21 -8.02
CA GLN A 15 -10.93 -2.72 -7.41
C GLN A 15 -11.17 -2.14 -6.02
N LEU A 16 -10.16 -2.11 -5.16
CA LEU A 16 -10.26 -1.54 -3.81
C LEU A 16 -10.63 -0.06 -3.85
N ALA A 17 -10.08 0.72 -4.79
CA ALA A 17 -10.44 2.13 -4.97
C ALA A 17 -11.94 2.31 -5.31
N ILE A 18 -12.48 1.43 -6.16
CA ILE A 18 -13.91 1.39 -6.49
C ILE A 18 -14.74 1.05 -5.24
N GLU A 19 -14.34 0.06 -4.45
CA GLU A 19 -15.01 -0.35 -3.22
C GLU A 19 -15.00 0.75 -2.15
N LEU A 20 -13.93 1.55 -2.10
CA LEU A 20 -13.81 2.74 -1.25
C LEU A 20 -14.58 3.95 -1.78
N GLY A 21 -15.29 3.82 -2.91
CA GLY A 21 -16.15 4.85 -3.50
C GLY A 21 -15.42 5.92 -4.30
N GLN A 22 -14.13 5.73 -4.58
CA GLN A 22 -13.27 6.66 -5.32
C GLN A 22 -12.56 5.92 -6.46
N PRO A 23 -13.23 5.68 -7.60
CA PRO A 23 -12.60 5.04 -8.74
C PRO A 23 -11.45 5.92 -9.25
N LEU A 24 -10.22 5.39 -9.16
CA LEU A 24 -9.02 6.07 -9.62
C LEU A 24 -8.68 5.65 -11.04
N ASP A 25 -8.07 6.55 -11.81
CA ASP A 25 -7.58 6.20 -13.14
C ASP A 25 -6.35 5.26 -13.06
N PRO A 26 -6.11 4.45 -14.10
CA PRO A 26 -4.98 3.51 -14.10
C PRO A 26 -3.61 4.16 -13.89
N ALA A 27 -3.39 5.41 -14.33
CA ALA A 27 -2.10 6.07 -14.15
C ALA A 27 -1.87 6.46 -12.68
N THR A 28 -2.94 6.81 -11.95
CA THR A 28 -2.87 7.03 -10.50
C THR A 28 -2.60 5.72 -9.75
N ILE A 29 -3.27 4.63 -10.12
CA ILE A 29 -3.01 3.29 -9.53
C ILE A 29 -1.56 2.86 -9.77
N ASP A 30 -1.05 3.03 -11.00
CA ASP A 30 0.33 2.70 -11.33
C ASP A 30 1.33 3.52 -10.50
N ARG A 31 1.05 4.82 -10.27
CA ARG A 31 1.91 5.67 -9.42
C ARG A 31 1.93 5.20 -7.98
N ILE A 32 0.78 4.82 -7.41
CA ILE A 32 0.70 4.27 -6.05
C ILE A 32 1.49 2.97 -5.95
N TYR A 33 1.32 2.09 -6.93
CA TYR A 33 2.05 0.83 -6.98
C TYR A 33 3.55 1.01 -7.14
N GLN A 34 4.02 1.91 -8.02
CA GLN A 34 5.44 2.22 -8.13
C GLN A 34 5.98 2.86 -6.85
N HIS A 35 5.23 3.76 -6.20
CA HIS A 35 5.66 4.35 -4.94
C HIS A 35 5.86 3.28 -3.85
N ALA A 36 4.95 2.31 -3.73
CA ALA A 36 5.13 1.19 -2.80
C ALA A 36 6.39 0.35 -3.12
N LYS A 37 6.66 0.11 -4.41
CA LYS A 37 7.87 -0.59 -4.85
C LYS A 37 9.13 0.20 -4.53
N ASP A 38 9.12 1.51 -4.72
CA ASP A 38 10.26 2.37 -4.46
C ASP A 38 10.57 2.40 -2.96
N LEU A 39 9.54 2.51 -2.10
CA LEU A 39 9.68 2.43 -0.65
C LEU A 39 10.32 1.11 -0.22
N LEU A 40 9.87 -0.01 -0.78
CA LEU A 40 10.37 -1.35 -0.43
C LEU A 40 11.62 -1.78 -1.21
N SER A 41 12.17 -0.92 -2.09
CA SER A 41 13.25 -1.29 -3.03
C SER A 41 14.55 -1.71 -2.35
N HIS A 42 14.72 -1.35 -1.08
CA HIS A 42 15.88 -1.68 -0.27
C HIS A 42 15.79 -3.08 0.37
N ILE A 43 14.63 -3.75 0.31
CA ILE A 43 14.42 -5.11 0.80
C ILE A 43 13.85 -6.03 -0.27
N SER A 44 13.99 -7.34 -0.08
CA SER A 44 13.37 -8.35 -0.96
C SER A 44 11.98 -8.72 -0.44
N ALA A 45 11.06 -7.75 -0.45
CA ALA A 45 9.73 -7.92 0.12
C ALA A 45 8.89 -8.99 -0.61
N ALA A 46 8.11 -9.74 0.16
CA ALA A 46 7.12 -10.66 -0.40
C ALA A 46 6.01 -9.90 -1.17
N PRO A 47 5.39 -10.52 -2.19
CA PRO A 47 4.31 -9.87 -2.95
C PRO A 47 3.14 -9.41 -2.08
N VAL A 48 2.84 -10.14 -0.99
CA VAL A 48 1.78 -9.78 -0.04
C VAL A 48 2.13 -8.51 0.74
N THR A 49 3.38 -8.35 1.19
CA THR A 49 3.86 -7.15 1.86
C THR A 49 3.74 -5.94 0.96
N LEU A 50 4.17 -6.06 -0.30
CA LEU A 50 4.02 -5.00 -1.30
C LEU A 50 2.55 -4.62 -1.53
N ALA A 51 1.65 -5.62 -1.62
CA ALA A 51 0.23 -5.36 -1.79
C ALA A 51 -0.36 -4.59 -0.60
N ARG A 52 0.05 -4.91 0.63
CA ARG A 52 -0.42 -4.23 1.84
C ARG A 52 0.09 -2.81 1.95
N VAL A 53 1.39 -2.56 1.68
CA VAL A 53 1.93 -1.19 1.63
C VAL A 53 1.21 -0.36 0.57
N ALA A 54 1.03 -0.90 -0.64
CA ALA A 54 0.30 -0.21 -1.70
C ALA A 54 -1.17 0.07 -1.32
N GLY A 55 -1.81 -0.85 -0.59
CA GLY A 55 -3.16 -0.67 -0.04
C GLY A 55 -3.24 0.48 0.97
N VAL A 56 -2.28 0.58 1.90
CA VAL A 56 -2.19 1.71 2.85
C VAL A 56 -2.03 3.04 2.10
N LEU A 57 -1.09 3.09 1.14
CA LEU A 57 -0.88 4.28 0.31
C LEU A 57 -2.15 4.69 -0.46
N LEU A 58 -2.91 3.72 -0.98
CA LEU A 58 -4.17 3.97 -1.66
C LEU A 58 -5.21 4.58 -0.71
N VAL A 59 -5.38 4.02 0.48
CA VAL A 59 -6.35 4.51 1.47
C VAL A 59 -6.03 5.96 1.84
N TYR A 60 -4.77 6.26 2.15
CA TYR A 60 -4.37 7.64 2.45
C TYR A 60 -4.49 8.56 1.24
N HIS A 61 -4.19 8.09 0.02
CA HIS A 61 -4.39 8.88 -1.20
C HIS A 61 -5.84 9.35 -1.34
N ILE A 62 -6.79 8.45 -1.04
CA ILE A 62 -8.23 8.72 -1.14
C ILE A 62 -8.73 9.60 0.02
N GLN A 63 -8.29 9.32 1.24
CA GLN A 63 -8.86 9.95 2.44
C GLN A 63 -8.15 11.24 2.85
N ASN A 64 -6.81 11.20 2.93
CA ASN A 64 -6.01 12.33 3.39
C ASN A 64 -4.53 12.21 2.93
N PRO A 65 -4.21 12.64 1.70
CA PRO A 65 -2.87 12.45 1.12
C PRO A 65 -1.77 13.27 1.80
N GLU A 66 -2.14 14.26 2.62
CA GLU A 66 -1.18 15.12 3.32
C GLU A 66 -1.03 14.76 4.82
N ALA A 67 -1.68 13.68 5.26
CA ALA A 67 -1.62 13.21 6.64
C ALA A 67 -0.18 13.06 7.13
N GLU A 68 0.10 13.58 8.32
CA GLU A 68 1.42 13.41 8.96
C GLU A 68 1.73 11.94 9.22
N GLU A 69 0.69 11.13 9.47
CA GLU A 69 0.80 9.67 9.62
C GLU A 69 1.32 9.00 8.35
N LEU A 70 0.89 9.42 7.16
CA LEU A 70 1.42 8.89 5.90
C LEU A 70 2.91 9.21 5.75
N LYS A 71 3.33 10.43 6.12
CA LYS A 71 4.74 10.82 6.09
C LYS A 71 5.57 10.00 7.08
N TRP A 72 5.04 9.79 8.29
CA TRP A 72 5.65 8.93 9.29
C TRP A 72 5.77 7.49 8.78
N PHE A 73 4.70 6.94 8.21
CA PHE A 73 4.67 5.58 7.69
C PHE A 73 5.71 5.37 6.59
N ASN A 74 5.76 6.26 5.59
CA ASN A 74 6.76 6.16 4.52
C ASN A 74 8.19 6.16 5.10
N ALA A 75 8.46 7.05 6.06
CA ALA A 75 9.76 7.12 6.73
C ALA A 75 10.07 5.88 7.59
N GLN A 76 9.06 5.18 8.13
CA GLN A 76 9.25 3.88 8.80
C GLN A 76 9.56 2.78 7.80
N ILE A 77 8.78 2.67 6.71
CA ILE A 77 8.99 1.65 5.68
C ILE A 77 10.40 1.74 5.10
N GLU A 78 10.93 2.95 4.85
CA GLU A 78 12.30 3.15 4.35
C GLU A 78 13.41 2.69 5.32
N GLN A 79 13.07 2.44 6.59
CA GLN A 79 14.01 1.98 7.62
C GLN A 79 13.89 0.49 7.93
N CYS A 80 12.85 -0.19 7.41
CA CYS A 80 12.65 -1.61 7.63
C CYS A 80 13.76 -2.44 7.00
N VAL A 81 14.12 -3.57 7.62
CA VAL A 81 15.13 -4.48 7.05
C VAL A 81 14.55 -5.76 6.45
N ASP A 82 13.29 -6.06 6.74
CA ASP A 82 12.58 -7.24 6.25
C ASP A 82 11.05 -7.06 6.23
N ASP A 83 10.35 -8.11 5.78
CA ASP A 83 8.89 -8.13 5.72
C ASP A 83 8.22 -8.02 7.10
N GLU A 84 8.84 -8.51 8.18
CA GLU A 84 8.25 -8.52 9.52
C GLU A 84 8.15 -7.09 10.07
N GLU A 85 9.22 -6.31 9.95
CA GLU A 85 9.23 -4.90 10.39
C GLU A 85 8.25 -4.02 9.59
N VAL A 86 8.05 -4.32 8.30
CA VAL A 86 7.03 -3.64 7.48
C VAL A 86 5.64 -3.93 8.02
N GLU A 87 5.37 -5.18 8.39
CA GLU A 87 4.06 -5.56 8.94
C GLU A 87 3.78 -4.92 10.29
N GLU A 88 4.79 -4.85 11.17
CA GLU A 88 4.69 -4.13 12.45
C GLU A 88 4.42 -2.63 12.24
N SER A 89 5.00 -2.02 11.20
CA SER A 89 4.77 -0.63 10.84
C SER A 89 3.33 -0.40 10.37
N ILE A 90 2.78 -1.32 9.57
CA ILE A 90 1.37 -1.29 9.11
C ILE A 90 0.41 -1.46 10.31
N GLU A 91 0.69 -2.40 11.20
CA GLU A 91 -0.14 -2.60 12.41
C GLU A 91 -0.10 -1.39 13.35
N SER A 92 1.02 -0.67 13.39
CA SER A 92 1.18 0.52 14.22
C SER A 92 0.34 1.71 13.71
N LEU A 93 0.14 1.83 12.40
CA LEU A 93 -0.82 2.79 11.84
C LEU A 93 -2.25 2.52 12.33
N HIS A 94 -2.71 1.27 12.23
CA HIS A 94 -4.08 0.92 12.64
C HIS A 94 -4.36 1.16 14.13
N ARG A 95 -3.32 1.20 14.98
CA ARG A 95 -3.46 1.56 16.39
C ARG A 95 -3.63 3.06 16.62
N LEU A 96 -3.12 3.91 15.71
CA LEU A 96 -3.25 5.36 15.81
C LEU A 96 -4.65 5.83 15.39
N ASP A 97 -5.26 5.20 14.38
CA ASP A 97 -6.65 5.45 13.96
C ASP A 97 -7.72 5.11 15.02
N GLY A 98 -7.35 4.39 16.08
CA GLY A 98 -8.26 3.91 17.15
C GLY A 98 -8.24 4.71 18.46
N LEU A 99 -7.47 5.80 18.54
CA LEU A 99 -7.35 6.67 19.73
C LEU A 99 -8.11 8.00 19.56
#